data_AF-A0A1I1DRF4-F1
#
_entry.id   AF-A0A1I1DRF4-F1
#
_cell.length_a   1.000
_cell.length_b   1.000
_cell.length_c   1.000
_cell.angle_alpha   90.00
_cell.angle_beta   90.00
_cell.angle_gamma   90.00
#
_symmetry.space_group_name_H-M   'P 1'
#
loop_
_entity.id
_entity.type
_entity.pdbx_description
1 polymer ?
#
loop_
_entity_poly.entity_id
_entity_poly.type
_entity_poly.pdbx_seq_one_letter_code
_entity_poly.pdbx_strand_id
1 'polypeptide(L)'
;MKLKLMKDEVLQEMNAVHNFIKLAIACQKAGYLKAAQYYLAQAREDCEHSFLYARELDKYDELEEDMNIVDITKKYFEMEFTAIDRIAAIREEAKSENVHGICPFLTSLSRDHSEEAYRAKKLLQQVEILHNTEDMKSIEDLYEELMGNLPDYAEADQ
;
A
#
# COMPACT_ATOMS: atom_id res chain seq x y z
N MET A 1 -21.20 -2.88 20.02
CA MET A 1 -21.73 -1.70 19.27
C MET A 1 -20.65 -0.67 18.95
N LYS A 2 -19.68 -0.36 19.84
CA LYS A 2 -18.59 0.59 19.54
C LYS A 2 -17.55 0.08 18.52
N LEU A 3 -17.18 -1.21 18.56
CA LEU A 3 -16.16 -1.79 17.66
C LEU A 3 -16.61 -1.87 16.20
N LYS A 4 -17.88 -2.18 15.95
CA LYS A 4 -18.44 -2.18 14.60
C LYS A 4 -18.33 -0.80 13.94
N LEU A 5 -18.62 0.27 14.69
CA LEU A 5 -18.51 1.64 14.19
C LEU A 5 -17.06 1.95 13.78
N MET A 6 -16.07 1.54 14.57
CA MET A 6 -14.65 1.74 14.22
C MET A 6 -14.23 0.97 12.96
N LYS A 7 -14.72 -0.27 12.75
CA LYS A 7 -14.49 -1.02 11.51
C LYS A 7 -15.13 -0.31 10.30
N ASP A 8 -16.33 0.23 10.50
CA ASP A 8 -17.02 1.02 9.48
C ASP A 8 -16.23 2.33 9.17
N GLU A 9 -15.64 2.98 10.18
CA GLU A 9 -14.80 4.17 9.98
C GLU A 9 -13.51 3.88 9.19
N VAL A 10 -12.82 2.75 9.41
CA VAL A 10 -11.65 2.38 8.58
C VAL A 10 -12.02 2.34 7.09
N LEU A 11 -13.17 1.74 6.76
CA LEU A 11 -13.66 1.67 5.39
C LEU A 11 -14.11 3.05 4.88
N GLN A 12 -14.69 3.87 5.75
CA GLN A 12 -15.13 5.22 5.41
C GLN A 12 -13.95 6.14 5.07
N GLU A 13 -12.87 6.10 5.85
CA GLU A 13 -11.63 6.83 5.56
C GLU A 13 -11.02 6.37 4.22
N MET A 14 -10.94 5.07 3.96
CA MET A 14 -10.46 4.55 2.66
C MET A 14 -11.35 4.96 1.49
N ASN A 15 -12.67 5.11 1.71
CA ASN A 15 -13.57 5.67 0.69
C ASN A 15 -13.30 7.17 0.45
N ALA A 16 -12.93 7.92 1.49
CA ALA A 16 -12.54 9.33 1.38
C ALA A 16 -11.23 9.49 0.59
N VAL A 17 -10.22 8.65 0.85
CA VAL A 17 -8.97 8.55 0.05
C VAL A 17 -9.30 8.43 -1.45
N HIS A 18 -10.16 7.49 -1.82
CA HIS A 18 -10.58 7.30 -3.22
C HIS A 18 -11.25 8.53 -3.81
N ASN A 19 -12.10 9.21 -3.05
CA ASN A 19 -12.78 10.42 -3.52
C ASN A 19 -11.81 11.59 -3.71
N PHE A 20 -10.85 11.77 -2.81
CA PHE A 20 -9.81 12.79 -2.97
C PHE A 20 -8.89 12.53 -4.17
N ILE A 21 -8.55 11.26 -4.46
CA ILE A 21 -7.83 10.90 -5.70
C ILE A 21 -8.63 11.30 -6.94
N LYS A 22 -9.96 11.08 -6.98
CA LYS A 22 -10.81 11.51 -8.10
C LYS A 22 -10.80 13.03 -8.26
N LEU A 23 -10.89 13.78 -7.17
CA LEU A 23 -10.83 15.24 -7.18
C LEU A 23 -9.46 15.72 -7.68
N ALA A 24 -8.38 15.10 -7.23
CA ALA A 24 -7.03 15.42 -7.69
C ALA A 24 -6.89 15.24 -9.22
N ILE A 25 -7.35 14.10 -9.75
CA ILE A 25 -7.34 13.83 -11.19
C ILE A 25 -8.19 14.86 -11.96
N ALA A 26 -9.37 15.22 -11.43
CA ALA A 26 -10.23 16.22 -12.06
C ALA A 26 -9.55 17.61 -12.11
N CYS A 27 -8.92 18.03 -11.00
CA CYS A 27 -8.14 19.27 -10.95
C CYS A 27 -6.96 19.26 -11.91
N GLN A 28 -6.23 18.16 -12.00
CA GLN A 28 -5.11 18.01 -12.93
C GLN A 28 -5.56 18.14 -14.39
N LYS A 29 -6.67 17.48 -14.77
CA LYS A 29 -7.26 17.59 -16.11
C LYS A 29 -7.71 19.02 -16.44
N ALA A 30 -8.15 19.78 -15.45
CA ALA A 30 -8.56 21.18 -15.58
C ALA A 30 -7.38 22.17 -15.48
N GLY A 31 -6.14 21.70 -15.30
CA GLY A 31 -4.94 22.55 -15.19
C GLY A 31 -4.70 23.17 -13.81
N TYR A 32 -5.51 22.84 -12.80
CA TYR A 32 -5.34 23.33 -11.42
C TYR A 32 -4.36 22.47 -10.63
N LEU A 33 -3.07 22.53 -10.98
CA LEU A 33 -2.03 21.66 -10.42
C LEU A 33 -1.89 21.76 -8.90
N LYS A 34 -1.93 22.97 -8.32
CA LYS A 34 -1.84 23.15 -6.87
C LYS A 34 -3.05 22.59 -6.12
N ALA A 35 -4.24 22.67 -6.71
CA ALA A 35 -5.43 22.02 -6.14
C ALA A 35 -5.33 20.49 -6.22
N ALA A 36 -4.79 19.96 -7.31
CA ALA A 36 -4.54 18.52 -7.43
C ALA A 36 -3.56 18.02 -6.37
N GLN A 37 -2.45 18.73 -6.15
CA GLN A 37 -1.48 18.43 -5.08
C GLN A 37 -2.13 18.48 -3.70
N TYR A 38 -2.96 19.50 -3.44
CA TYR A 38 -3.69 19.61 -2.18
C TYR A 38 -4.60 18.40 -1.93
N TYR A 39 -5.39 17.97 -2.92
CA TYR A 39 -6.26 16.80 -2.76
C TYR A 39 -5.47 15.48 -2.64
N LEU A 40 -4.31 15.35 -3.28
CA LEU A 40 -3.42 14.20 -3.03
C LEU A 40 -2.89 14.19 -1.59
N ALA A 41 -2.57 15.35 -1.02
CA ALA A 41 -2.17 15.45 0.38
C ALA A 41 -3.32 15.05 1.32
N GLN A 42 -4.56 15.48 1.04
CA GLN A 42 -5.73 15.04 1.80
C GLN A 42 -5.97 13.52 1.71
N ALA A 43 -5.76 12.91 0.54
CA ALA A 43 -5.83 11.46 0.40
C ALA A 43 -4.78 10.72 1.24
N ARG A 44 -3.59 11.31 1.47
CA ARG A 44 -2.58 10.74 2.37
C ARG A 44 -3.00 10.87 3.83
N GLU A 45 -3.53 12.03 4.23
CA GLU A 45 -4.02 12.29 5.59
C GLU A 45 -5.14 11.30 5.99
N ASP A 46 -6.12 11.05 5.11
CA ASP A 46 -7.18 10.07 5.40
C ASP A 46 -6.67 8.62 5.43
N CYS A 47 -5.60 8.32 4.68
CA CYS A 47 -4.92 7.03 4.81
C CYS A 47 -4.31 6.87 6.21
N GLU A 48 -3.71 7.93 6.76
CA GLU A 48 -3.21 7.94 8.15
C GLU A 48 -4.34 7.83 9.17
N HIS A 49 -5.48 8.49 8.95
CA HIS A 49 -6.67 8.33 9.79
C HIS A 49 -7.17 6.88 9.82
N SER A 50 -7.23 6.22 8.66
CA SER A 50 -7.62 4.80 8.58
C SER A 50 -6.71 3.91 9.42
N PHE A 51 -5.40 4.19 9.43
CA PHE A 51 -4.42 3.50 10.27
C PHE A 51 -4.66 3.76 11.76
N LEU A 52 -4.97 5.00 12.16
CA LEU A 52 -5.28 5.32 13.55
C LEU A 52 -6.50 4.55 14.07
N TYR A 53 -7.56 4.43 13.27
CA TYR A 53 -8.73 3.61 13.62
C TYR A 53 -8.40 2.12 13.68
N ALA A 54 -7.65 1.60 12.72
CA ALA A 54 -7.21 0.20 12.72
C ALA A 54 -6.37 -0.12 13.97
N ARG A 55 -5.42 0.75 14.33
CA ARG A 55 -4.62 0.62 15.55
C ARG A 55 -5.46 0.68 16.83
N GLU A 56 -6.54 1.46 16.84
CA GLU A 56 -7.45 1.45 17.99
C GLU A 56 -8.23 0.15 18.09
N LEU A 57 -8.64 -0.45 16.96
CA LEU A 57 -9.27 -1.77 16.90
C LEU A 57 -8.35 -2.90 17.39
N ASP A 58 -7.05 -2.82 17.09
CA ASP A 58 -6.02 -3.77 17.53
C ASP A 58 -6.04 -4.01 19.05
N LYS A 59 -6.24 -2.94 19.83
CA LYS A 59 -6.30 -2.99 21.30
C LYS A 59 -7.43 -3.87 21.84
N TYR A 60 -8.40 -4.22 20.99
CA TYR A 60 -9.54 -5.05 21.33
C TYR A 60 -9.45 -6.45 20.70
N ASP A 61 -8.27 -6.84 20.16
CA ASP A 61 -8.01 -8.15 19.55
C ASP A 61 -8.92 -8.45 18.34
N GLU A 62 -9.34 -7.38 17.64
CA GLU A 62 -10.22 -7.44 16.46
C GLU A 62 -9.46 -7.38 15.14
N LEU A 63 -8.14 -7.17 15.20
CA LEU A 63 -7.19 -7.43 14.12
C LEU A 63 -6.58 -8.80 14.43
N GLU A 64 -7.13 -9.85 13.82
CA GLU A 64 -6.66 -11.21 14.03
C GLU A 64 -5.19 -11.38 13.58
N GLU A 65 -4.48 -12.20 14.37
CA GLU A 65 -3.14 -12.80 14.23
C GLU A 65 -2.00 -12.06 14.95
N ASP A 66 -1.55 -12.68 16.06
CA ASP A 66 -0.20 -12.48 16.63
C ASP A 66 0.84 -12.85 15.57
N MET A 67 1.16 -11.89 14.70
CA MET A 67 2.18 -12.05 13.66
C MET A 67 3.54 -11.61 14.21
N ASN A 68 4.54 -12.49 14.13
CA ASN A 68 5.92 -12.05 14.33
C ASN A 68 6.43 -11.32 13.07
N ILE A 69 7.62 -10.73 13.15
CA ILE A 69 8.18 -9.95 12.04
C ILE A 69 8.41 -10.78 10.76
N VAL A 70 8.67 -12.09 10.88
CA VAL A 70 8.77 -12.99 9.73
C VAL A 70 7.40 -13.14 9.08
N ASP A 71 6.34 -13.36 9.86
CA ASP A 71 4.97 -13.49 9.36
C ASP A 71 4.50 -12.19 8.68
N ILE A 72 4.78 -11.03 9.29
CA ILE A 72 4.49 -9.71 8.72
C ILE A 72 5.19 -9.54 7.35
N THR A 73 6.49 -9.85 7.28
CA THR A 73 7.27 -9.72 6.05
C THR A 73 6.80 -10.69 4.96
N LYS A 74 6.45 -11.91 5.37
CA LYS A 74 5.88 -12.92 4.47
C LYS A 74 4.53 -12.47 3.92
N LYS A 75 3.69 -11.85 4.74
CA LYS A 75 2.40 -11.30 4.32
C LYS A 75 2.60 -10.19 3.27
N TYR A 76 3.56 -9.31 3.48
CA TYR A 76 3.93 -8.30 2.47
C TYR A 76 4.31 -8.95 1.14
N PHE A 77 5.17 -9.97 1.14
CA PHE A 77 5.53 -10.73 -0.05
C PHE A 77 4.30 -11.36 -0.75
N GLU A 78 3.40 -11.99 0.01
CA GLU A 78 2.16 -12.59 -0.53
C GLU A 78 1.20 -11.55 -1.12
N MET A 79 1.14 -10.35 -0.53
CA MET A 79 0.33 -9.24 -1.04
C MET A 79 0.80 -8.79 -2.42
N GLU A 80 2.11 -8.71 -2.66
CA GLU A 80 2.65 -8.34 -3.98
C GLU A 80 2.28 -9.37 -5.06
N PHE A 81 2.35 -10.68 -4.75
CA PHE A 81 1.87 -11.72 -5.68
C PHE A 81 0.36 -11.60 -5.95
N THR A 82 -0.42 -11.34 -4.90
CA THR A 82 -1.87 -11.14 -5.03
C THR A 82 -2.18 -9.93 -5.92
N ALA A 83 -1.40 -8.85 -5.81
CA ALA A 83 -1.53 -7.67 -6.67
C ALA A 83 -1.21 -8.01 -8.14
N ILE A 84 -0.15 -8.76 -8.40
CA ILE A 84 0.22 -9.23 -9.76
C ILE A 84 -0.92 -10.06 -10.38
N ASP A 85 -1.47 -11.02 -9.65
CA ASP A 85 -2.57 -11.86 -10.12
C ASP A 85 -3.84 -11.05 -10.42
N ARG A 86 -4.16 -10.08 -9.56
CA ARG A 86 -5.27 -9.15 -9.78
C ARG A 86 -5.06 -8.29 -11.03
N ILE A 87 -3.85 -7.78 -11.23
CA ILE A 87 -3.52 -6.99 -12.43
C ILE A 87 -3.65 -7.83 -13.70
N ALA A 88 -3.21 -9.09 -13.66
CA ALA A 88 -3.37 -10.02 -14.76
C ALA A 88 -4.86 -10.26 -15.08
N ALA A 89 -5.70 -10.48 -14.06
CA ALA A 89 -7.14 -10.64 -14.23
C ALA A 89 -7.80 -9.38 -14.85
N ILE A 90 -7.49 -8.19 -14.33
CA ILE A 90 -7.99 -6.91 -14.87
C ILE A 90 -7.55 -6.73 -16.32
N ARG A 91 -6.34 -7.15 -16.67
CA ARG A 91 -5.83 -7.05 -18.05
C ARG A 91 -6.57 -7.98 -19.00
N GLU A 92 -6.88 -9.21 -18.58
CA GLU A 92 -7.69 -10.14 -19.40
C GLU A 92 -9.12 -9.64 -19.57
N GLU A 93 -9.72 -9.07 -18.52
CA GLU A 93 -11.03 -8.40 -18.60
C GLU A 93 -11.01 -7.19 -19.54
N ALA A 94 -10.00 -6.32 -19.43
CA ALA A 94 -9.84 -5.19 -20.36
C ALA A 94 -9.68 -5.63 -21.82
N LYS A 95 -9.08 -6.80 -22.08
CA LYS A 95 -9.02 -7.38 -23.43
C LYS A 95 -10.38 -7.89 -23.90
N SER A 96 -11.14 -8.58 -23.04
CA SER A 96 -12.46 -9.11 -23.40
C SER A 96 -13.48 -8.00 -23.64
N GLU A 97 -13.35 -6.87 -22.93
CA GLU A 97 -14.17 -5.67 -23.12
C GLU A 97 -13.68 -4.72 -24.23
N ASN A 98 -12.64 -5.08 -24.98
CA ASN A 98 -12.01 -4.25 -26.02
C ASN A 98 -11.47 -2.90 -25.53
N VAL A 99 -11.14 -2.77 -24.24
CA VAL A 99 -10.53 -1.59 -23.62
C VAL A 99 -8.99 -1.74 -23.64
N HIS A 100 -8.42 -1.98 -24.82
CA HIS A 100 -7.00 -2.30 -24.95
C HIS A 100 -6.05 -1.17 -24.52
N GLY A 101 -6.52 0.09 -24.47
CA GLY A 101 -5.71 1.26 -24.13
C GLY A 101 -5.11 1.24 -22.72
N ILE A 102 -5.69 0.49 -21.78
CA ILE A 102 -5.17 0.38 -20.41
C ILE A 102 -4.09 -0.73 -20.26
N CYS A 103 -3.98 -1.64 -21.23
CA CYS A 103 -3.07 -2.78 -21.15
C CYS A 103 -1.58 -2.41 -20.97
N PRO A 104 -1.03 -1.36 -21.63
CA PRO A 104 0.34 -0.92 -21.38
C PRO A 104 0.57 -0.45 -19.94
N PHE A 105 -0.39 0.30 -19.37
CA PHE A 105 -0.34 0.74 -17.98
C PHE A 105 -0.34 -0.45 -17.02
N LEU A 106 -1.28 -1.40 -17.19
CA LEU A 106 -1.34 -2.61 -16.37
C LEU A 106 -0.07 -3.47 -16.49
N THR A 107 0.56 -3.50 -17.67
CA THR A 107 1.82 -4.22 -17.87
C THR A 107 2.97 -3.57 -17.11
N SER A 108 3.06 -2.23 -17.13
CA SER A 108 4.05 -1.51 -16.30
C SER A 108 3.81 -1.76 -14.82
N LEU A 109 2.57 -1.62 -14.35
CA LEU A 109 2.22 -1.80 -12.95
C LEU A 109 2.53 -3.22 -12.47
N SER A 110 2.23 -4.24 -13.28
CA SER A 110 2.58 -5.63 -12.97
C SER A 110 4.10 -5.84 -12.85
N ARG A 111 4.91 -5.16 -13.67
CA ARG A 111 6.36 -5.20 -13.55
C ARG A 111 6.82 -4.57 -12.24
N ASP A 112 6.27 -3.42 -11.88
CA ASP A 112 6.64 -2.70 -10.66
C ASP A 112 6.33 -3.57 -9.42
N HIS A 113 5.14 -4.20 -9.35
CA HIS A 113 4.82 -5.16 -8.30
C HIS A 113 5.71 -6.43 -8.34
N SER A 114 6.18 -6.86 -9.52
CA SER A 114 7.13 -7.98 -9.60
C SER A 114 8.50 -7.63 -9.03
N GLU A 115 8.94 -6.38 -9.22
CA GLU A 115 10.16 -5.86 -8.60
C GLU A 115 10.01 -5.73 -7.08
N GLU A 116 8.87 -5.24 -6.59
CA GLU A 116 8.57 -5.19 -5.16
C GLU A 116 8.45 -6.59 -4.54
N ALA A 117 7.78 -7.54 -5.18
CA ALA A 117 7.76 -8.93 -4.75
C ALA A 117 9.17 -9.53 -4.62
N TYR A 118 10.07 -9.21 -5.55
CA TYR A 118 11.46 -9.64 -5.48
C TYR A 118 12.22 -8.99 -4.31
N ARG A 119 11.99 -7.70 -4.05
CA ARG A 119 12.54 -7.00 -2.88
C ARG A 119 12.02 -7.59 -1.57
N ALA A 120 10.71 -7.78 -1.46
CA ALA A 120 10.04 -8.41 -0.33
C ALA A 120 10.58 -9.82 -0.03
N LYS A 121 10.86 -10.62 -1.08
CA LYS A 121 11.48 -11.94 -0.93
C LYS A 121 12.87 -11.87 -0.31
N LYS A 122 13.71 -10.94 -0.76
CA LYS A 122 15.06 -10.75 -0.20
C LYS A 122 14.99 -10.31 1.25
N LEU A 123 14.10 -9.36 1.54
CA LEU A 123 13.84 -8.89 2.89
C LEU A 123 13.42 -10.05 3.79
N LEU A 124 12.48 -10.89 3.34
CA LEU A 124 12.04 -12.07 4.09
C LEU A 124 13.21 -12.99 4.44
N GLN A 125 14.10 -13.29 3.49
CA GLN A 125 15.27 -14.13 3.76
C GLN A 125 16.20 -13.50 4.80
N GLN A 126 16.41 -12.19 4.77
CA GLN A 126 17.23 -11.49 5.76
C GLN A 126 16.57 -11.49 7.14
N VAL A 127 15.28 -11.19 7.21
CA VAL A 127 14.50 -11.20 8.45
C VAL A 127 14.46 -12.61 9.06
N GLU A 128 14.27 -13.66 8.26
CA GLU A 128 14.33 -15.05 8.72
C GLU A 128 15.69 -15.39 9.36
N ILE A 129 16.80 -14.97 8.74
CA ILE A 129 18.14 -15.20 9.29
C ILE A 129 18.30 -14.47 10.63
N LEU A 130 17.98 -13.17 10.67
CA LEU A 130 18.18 -12.34 11.86
C LEU A 130 17.24 -12.73 13.01
N HIS A 131 16.01 -13.11 12.69
CA HIS A 131 15.03 -13.60 13.67
C HIS A 131 15.50 -14.91 14.31
N ASN A 132 16.04 -15.85 13.52
CA ASN A 132 16.60 -17.09 14.04
C ASN A 132 17.86 -16.89 14.90
N THR A 133 18.54 -15.75 14.77
CA THR A 133 19.65 -15.36 15.63
C THR A 133 19.23 -14.47 16.81
N GLU A 134 17.93 -14.20 16.97
CA GLU A 134 17.36 -13.30 17.97
C GLU A 134 17.96 -11.87 17.93
N ASP A 135 18.48 -11.46 16.78
CA ASP A 135 19.13 -10.14 16.60
C ASP A 135 18.10 -9.10 16.15
N MET A 136 17.25 -8.70 17.10
CA MET A 136 16.15 -7.76 16.84
C MET A 136 16.64 -6.37 16.43
N LYS A 137 17.82 -5.94 16.91
CA LYS A 137 18.39 -4.64 16.54
C LYS A 137 18.75 -4.59 15.06
N SER A 138 19.40 -5.64 14.54
CA SER A 138 19.73 -5.70 13.12
C SER A 138 18.49 -5.77 12.22
N ILE A 139 17.36 -6.29 12.75
CA ILE A 139 16.06 -6.21 12.05
C ILE A 139 15.57 -4.77 12.00
N GLU A 140 15.63 -4.02 13.10
CA GLU A 140 15.27 -2.59 13.13
C GLU A 140 16.13 -1.78 12.15
N ASP A 141 17.46 -1.95 12.20
CA ASP A 141 18.42 -1.27 11.31
C ASP A 141 18.10 -1.54 9.82
N LEU A 142 17.67 -2.76 9.48
CA LEU A 142 17.25 -3.15 8.13
C LEU A 142 16.01 -2.37 7.66
N TYR A 143 15.02 -2.17 8.53
CA TYR A 143 13.82 -1.39 8.20
C TYR A 143 14.09 0.11 8.14
N GLU A 144 15.00 0.63 8.96
CA GLU A 144 15.45 2.04 8.86
C GLU A 144 16.11 2.33 7.51
N GLU A 145 16.96 1.43 7.01
CA GLU A 145 17.57 1.55 5.69
C GLU A 145 16.50 1.57 4.58
N LEU A 146 15.49 0.69 4.67
CA LEU A 146 14.39 0.66 3.71
C LEU A 146 13.56 1.95 3.72
N MET A 147 13.24 2.46 4.92
CA MET A 147 12.52 3.73 5.07
C MET A 147 13.29 4.91 4.47
N GLY A 148 14.61 4.94 4.65
CA GLY A 148 15.48 5.97 4.05
C GLY A 148 15.53 5.94 2.52
N ASN A 149 15.08 4.84 1.90
CA ASN A 149 15.03 4.65 0.45
C ASN A 149 13.60 4.75 -0.13
N LEU A 150 12.59 5.06 0.70
CA LEU A 150 11.24 5.26 0.19
C LEU A 150 11.22 6.48 -0.74
N PRO A 151 10.58 6.37 -1.92
CA PRO A 151 10.47 7.50 -2.83
C PRO A 151 9.80 8.66 -2.11
N ASP A 152 10.51 9.79 -2.04
CA ASP A 152 9.95 11.03 -1.54
C ASP A 152 8.95 11.58 -2.57
N TYR A 153 7.72 11.11 -2.49
CA TYR A 153 6.62 11.63 -3.31
C TYR A 153 6.15 13.03 -2.84
N ALA A 154 6.85 13.69 -1.91
CA ALA A 154 6.75 15.14 -1.68
C ALA A 154 7.74 15.93 -2.56
N GLU A 155 8.81 15.30 -3.04
CA GLU A 155 9.86 15.90 -3.89
C GLU A 155 9.79 15.50 -5.37
N ALA A 156 8.74 14.82 -5.83
CA ALA A 156 8.45 14.60 -7.27
C ALA A 156 8.05 15.90 -8.03
N ASP A 157 8.63 17.03 -7.62
CA ASP A 157 8.43 18.42 -8.04
C ASP A 157 9.75 19.03 -8.59
N GLN A 158 10.56 18.24 -9.30
CA GLN A 158 11.56 18.76 -10.27
C GLN A 158 11.21 18.36 -11.70
#